data_AF-A0A8S0FWM6-F1
#
_entry.id   AF-A0A8S0FWM6-F1
#
_cell.length_a   1.000
_cell.length_b   1.000
_cell.length_c   1.000
_cell.angle_alpha   90.00
_cell.angle_beta   90.00
_cell.angle_gamma   90.00
#
_symmetry.space_group_name_H-M   'P 1'
#
loop_
_entity.id
_entity.type
_entity.pdbx_description
1 polymer ?
#
loop_
_entity_poly.entity_id
_entity_poly.type
_entity_poly.pdbx_seq_one_letter_code
_entity_poly.pdbx_strand_id
1 'polypeptide(L)'
;MAVEFAVRKPTAARSNVSATVNSTEVKKLMKHDGKALLVLFDFSDTPYSEEQIESFRNWPSLGRGNHRKSAFNVVYFFVEKRRPLALGKITKNIRIT
;
A
#
# COMPACT_ATOMS: atom_id res chain seq x y z
N MET A 1 -11.01 10.84 8.93
CA MET A 1 -10.68 9.88 7.86
C MET A 1 -9.39 10.33 7.22
N ALA A 2 -8.46 9.40 6.94
CA ALA A 2 -7.21 9.69 6.25
C ALA A 2 -7.09 8.83 4.99
N VAL A 3 -6.67 9.43 3.88
CA VAL A 3 -6.47 8.73 2.61
C VAL A 3 -5.13 9.16 2.03
N GLU A 4 -4.29 8.20 1.68
CA GLU A 4 -3.00 8.43 1.04
C GLU A 4 -2.93 7.70 -0.30
N PHE A 5 -2.12 8.23 -1.22
CA PHE A 5 -1.98 7.71 -2.57
C PHE A 5 -0.50 7.46 -2.90
N ALA A 6 -0.22 6.34 -3.56
CA ALA A 6 1.07 6.13 -4.22
C ALA A 6 0.85 5.65 -5.65
N VAL A 7 1.70 6.13 -6.56
CA VAL A 7 1.58 5.84 -8.00
C VAL A 7 2.92 5.34 -8.53
N ARG A 8 2.90 4.16 -9.16
CA ARG A 8 4.02 3.63 -9.94
C ARG A 8 3.71 3.79 -11.43
N LYS A 9 4.51 4.64 -12.09
CA LYS A 9 4.49 4.80 -13.55
C LYS A 9 5.04 3.53 -14.22
N PRO A 10 4.72 3.27 -15.50
CA PRO A 10 5.12 2.05 -16.19
C PRO A 10 6.62 1.71 -16.13
N THR A 11 7.49 2.73 -16.17
CA THR A 11 8.95 2.59 -16.17
C THR A 11 9.58 2.78 -14.78
N ALA A 12 8.78 3.09 -13.77
CA ALA A 12 9.28 3.38 -12.43
C ALA A 12 9.59 2.10 -11.66
N ALA A 13 10.55 2.21 -10.75
CA ALA A 13 10.95 1.11 -9.88
C ALA A 13 9.77 0.60 -9.05
N ARG A 14 9.76 -0.70 -8.77
CA ARG A 14 8.75 -1.34 -7.91
C ARG A 14 8.67 -0.71 -6.53
N SER A 15 9.79 -0.17 -6.05
CA SER A 15 9.88 0.54 -4.76
C SER A 15 8.94 1.75 -4.65
N ASN A 16 8.53 2.39 -5.76
CA ASN A 16 7.64 3.57 -5.72
C ASN A 16 6.29 3.33 -5.03
N VAL A 17 5.78 2.11 -5.10
CA VAL A 17 4.55 1.70 -4.39
C VAL A 17 4.85 0.76 -3.23
N SER A 18 6.13 0.59 -2.87
CA SER A 18 6.49 -0.17 -1.69
C SER A 18 6.09 0.59 -0.43
N ALA A 19 5.84 -0.17 0.63
CA ALA A 19 5.69 0.41 1.94
C ALA A 19 6.92 1.30 2.23
N THR A 20 8.15 0.76 2.11
CA THR A 20 9.43 1.43 2.44
C THR A 20 9.55 2.87 1.97
N VAL A 21 9.25 3.11 0.70
CA VAL A 21 9.33 4.46 0.11
C VAL A 21 8.22 5.36 0.63
N ASN A 22 7.01 4.82 0.85
CA ASN A 22 5.84 5.53 1.34
C ASN A 22 5.74 5.49 2.89
N SER A 23 6.88 5.47 3.59
CA SER A 23 6.92 5.31 5.06
C SER A 23 6.23 6.41 5.83
N THR A 24 6.30 7.64 5.30
CA THR A 24 5.74 8.82 5.95
C THR A 24 4.22 8.79 5.86
N GLU A 25 3.69 8.42 4.71
CA GLU A 25 2.26 8.29 4.40
C GLU A 25 1.64 7.16 5.22
N VAL A 26 2.29 5.99 5.24
CA VAL A 26 1.86 4.85 6.07
C VAL A 26 1.85 5.26 7.56
N LYS A 27 2.87 5.97 8.04
CA LYS A 27 2.90 6.46 9.43
C LYS A 27 1.75 7.43 9.74
N LYS A 28 1.34 8.28 8.79
CA LYS A 28 0.16 9.16 8.97
C LYS A 28 -1.12 8.33 9.13
N LEU A 29 -1.32 7.35 8.26
CA LEU A 29 -2.49 6.45 8.32
C LEU A 29 -2.57 5.70 9.65
N MET A 30 -1.44 5.21 10.15
CA MET A 30 -1.38 4.47 11.41
C MET A 30 -1.64 5.31 12.65
N LYS A 31 -1.23 6.59 12.62
CA LYS A 31 -1.45 7.52 13.74
C LYS A 31 -2.87 8.10 13.73
N HIS A 32 -3.62 7.92 12.65
CA HIS A 32 -4.98 8.41 12.55
C HIS A 32 -5.91 7.59 13.45
N ASP A 33 -6.57 8.26 14.38
CA ASP A 33 -7.63 7.68 15.20
C ASP A 33 -8.96 7.71 14.42
N GLY A 34 -9.11 6.75 13.50
CA GLY A 34 -10.30 6.66 12.64
C GLY A 34 -10.08 5.82 11.38
N LYS A 35 -11.03 5.89 10.44
CA LYS A 35 -10.92 5.18 9.16
C LYS A 35 -9.74 5.70 8.34
N ALA A 36 -8.83 4.80 7.96
CA ALA A 36 -7.64 5.10 7.18
C ALA A 36 -7.54 4.17 5.95
N LEU A 37 -7.09 4.72 4.82
CA LEU A 37 -6.96 4.02 3.54
C LEU A 37 -5.69 4.44 2.79
N LEU A 38 -4.94 3.46 2.30
CA LEU A 38 -3.86 3.64 1.32
C LEU A 38 -4.35 3.13 -0.04
N VAL A 39 -4.26 3.97 -1.06
CA VAL A 39 -4.58 3.61 -2.44
C VAL A 39 -3.29 3.56 -3.25
N LEU A 40 -3.01 2.41 -3.84
CA LEU A 40 -1.82 2.17 -4.63
C LEU A 40 -2.23 1.97 -6.09
N PHE A 41 -1.66 2.76 -7.00
CA PHE A 41 -1.85 2.61 -8.44
C PHE A 41 -0.57 2.12 -9.09
N ASP A 42 -0.61 0.96 -9.75
CA ASP A 42 0.54 0.40 -10.46
C ASP A 42 0.23 0.17 -11.93
N PHE A 43 0.85 1.01 -12.77
CA PHE A 43 0.72 0.97 -14.21
C PHE A 43 1.85 0.17 -14.89
N SER A 44 2.69 -0.50 -14.11
CA SER A 44 3.74 -1.38 -14.64
C SER A 44 3.17 -2.66 -15.25
N ASP A 45 4.04 -3.38 -15.94
CA ASP A 45 3.81 -4.74 -16.44
C ASP A 45 4.14 -5.83 -15.41
N THR A 46 4.67 -5.43 -14.25
CA THR A 46 5.18 -6.30 -13.19
C THR A 46 4.57 -5.91 -11.85
N PRO A 47 3.24 -6.08 -11.70
CA PRO A 47 2.53 -5.72 -10.48
C PRO A 47 2.96 -6.60 -9.30
N TYR A 48 2.63 -6.14 -8.10
CA TYR A 48 2.79 -6.91 -6.88
C TYR A 48 1.78 -8.07 -6.82
N SER A 49 2.24 -9.20 -6.30
CA SER A 49 1.35 -10.29 -5.88
C SER A 49 0.60 -9.92 -4.59
N GLU A 50 -0.43 -10.69 -4.26
CA GLU A 50 -1.19 -10.50 -3.04
C GLU A 50 -0.32 -10.64 -1.79
N GLU A 51 0.60 -11.62 -1.76
CA GLU A 51 1.54 -11.82 -0.65
C GLU A 51 2.47 -10.62 -0.46
N GLN A 52 2.86 -9.98 -1.57
CA GLN A 52 3.67 -8.76 -1.53
C GLN A 52 2.87 -7.57 -0.99
N ILE A 53 1.58 -7.46 -1.30
CA ILE A 53 0.69 -6.48 -0.66
C ILE A 53 0.52 -6.79 0.84
N GLU A 54 0.46 -8.06 1.23
CA GLU A 54 0.37 -8.44 2.64
C GLU A 54 1.64 -8.10 3.43
N SER A 55 2.80 -8.02 2.79
CA SER A 55 4.05 -7.63 3.42
C SER A 55 4.03 -6.22 4.04
N PHE A 56 3.06 -5.37 3.66
CA PHE A 56 2.79 -4.09 4.33
C PHE A 56 2.49 -4.25 5.83
N ARG A 57 2.05 -5.45 6.27
CA ARG A 57 1.87 -5.81 7.69
C ARG A 57 3.19 -5.96 8.44
N ASN A 58 4.21 -6.50 7.77
CA ASN A 58 5.42 -7.03 8.40
C ASN A 58 6.58 -6.02 8.45
N TRP A 59 6.32 -4.75 8.16
CA TRP A 59 7.42 -3.81 8.03
C TRP A 59 8.14 -3.60 9.37
N PRO A 60 9.44 -3.93 9.47
CA PRO A 60 10.22 -3.85 10.70
C PRO A 60 10.31 -2.47 11.38
N SER A 61 10.03 -1.36 10.69
CA SER A 61 9.98 -0.03 11.31
C SER A 61 8.66 0.26 12.04
N LEU A 62 7.66 -0.61 11.89
CA LEU A 62 6.37 -0.53 12.57
C LEU A 62 6.47 -0.85 14.07
N GLY A 63 7.61 -1.35 14.58
CA GLY A 63 7.71 -1.95 15.93
C GLY A 63 8.45 -1.14 16.99
N ARG A 64 9.17 -0.06 16.67
CA ARG A 64 9.99 0.67 17.67
C ARG A 64 9.30 1.96 18.13
N GLY A 65 8.47 1.87 19.18
CA GLY A 65 7.93 3.04 19.91
C GLY A 65 6.54 2.84 20.53
N ASN A 66 6.27 3.51 21.65
CA ASN A 66 5.02 3.45 22.44
C ASN A 66 3.88 4.32 21.87
N HIS A 67 3.78 4.44 20.55
CA HIS A 67 2.73 5.22 19.91
C HIS A 67 1.48 4.34 19.68
N ARG A 68 0.29 4.90 19.92
CA ARG A 68 -0.99 4.28 19.55
C ARG A 68 -1.01 4.06 18.04
N LYS A 69 -1.25 2.81 17.61
CA LYS A 69 -1.29 2.40 16.20
C LYS A 69 -2.70 1.91 15.87
N SER A 70 -3.25 2.44 14.79
CA SER A 70 -4.53 2.03 14.23
C SER A 70 -4.31 1.15 13.01
N ALA A 71 -5.23 0.20 12.79
CA ALA A 71 -5.31 -0.53 11.53
C ALA A 71 -5.69 0.43 10.38
N PHE A 72 -5.25 0.11 9.17
CA PHE A 72 -5.64 0.84 7.96
C PHE A 72 -5.96 -0.12 6.83
N ASN A 73 -6.67 0.34 5.81
CA ASN A 73 -6.99 -0.47 4.63
C ASN A 73 -6.03 -0.15 3.49
N VAL A 74 -5.77 -1.12 2.63
CA VAL A 74 -5.03 -0.96 1.38
C VAL A 74 -5.94 -1.38 0.24
N VAL A 75 -5.98 -0.56 -0.81
CA VAL A 75 -6.56 -0.91 -2.10
C VAL A 75 -5.47 -0.73 -3.15
N TYR A 76 -5.10 -1.82 -3.82
CA TYR A 76 -4.08 -1.85 -4.86
C TYR A 76 -4.73 -2.08 -6.21
N PHE A 77 -4.62 -1.10 -7.11
CA PHE A 77 -5.04 -1.20 -8.50
C PHE A 77 -3.84 -1.49 -9.38
N PHE A 78 -3.95 -2.46 -10.28
CA PHE A 78 -2.85 -2.87 -11.15
C PHE A 78 -3.31 -3.22 -12.55
N VAL A 79 -2.39 -3.21 -13.51
CA VAL A 79 -2.63 -3.69 -14.87
C VAL A 79 -2.56 -5.21 -14.88
N GLU A 80 -3.70 -5.87 -15.07
CA GLU A 80 -3.80 -7.33 -15.19
C GLU A 80 -3.45 -7.79 -16.61
N LYS A 81 -3.90 -7.04 -17.61
CA LYS A 81 -3.63 -7.31 -19.04
C LYS A 81 -3.56 -6.00 -19.79
N ARG A 82 -2.67 -5.88 -20.80
CA ARG A 82 -2.57 -4.66 -21.62
C ARG A 82 -3.37 -4.70 -22.93
N ARG A 83 -3.64 -5.88 -23.49
CA ARG A 83 -4.33 -6.02 -24.78
C ARG A 83 -5.30 -7.22 -24.77
N PRO A 84 -6.63 -6.99 -24.61
CA PRO A 84 -7.25 -5.72 -24.24
C PRO A 84 -6.80 -5.26 -22.85
N LEU A 85 -6.91 -3.95 -22.57
CA LEU A 85 -6.59 -3.40 -21.25
C LEU A 85 -7.57 -3.94 -20.21
N ALA A 86 -7.08 -4.63 -19.20
CA ALA A 86 -7.81 -5.06 -18.01
C ALA A 86 -7.04 -4.63 -16.77
N LEU A 87 -7.78 -4.13 -15.78
CA LEU A 87 -7.25 -3.69 -14.49
C LEU A 87 -7.73 -4.66 -13.40
N GLY A 88 -6.82 -5.10 -12.56
CA GLY A 88 -7.10 -5.89 -11.36
C GLY A 88 -7.12 -5.00 -10.11
N LYS A 89 -7.66 -5.56 -9.03
CA LYS A 89 -7.56 -4.94 -7.69
C LYS A 89 -7.33 -5.96 -6.59
N ILE A 90 -6.57 -5.56 -5.57
CA ILE A 90 -6.44 -6.27 -4.29
C ILE A 90 -6.89 -5.34 -3.17
N THR A 91 -7.68 -5.86 -2.23
CA THR A 91 -8.15 -5.12 -1.06
C THR A 91 -7.77 -5.85 0.22
N LYS A 92 -7.10 -5.17 1.15
CA LYS A 92 -6.66 -5.77 2.42
C LYS A 92 -6.88 -4.83 3.59
N ASN A 93 -7.22 -5.40 4.74
CA ASN A 93 -7.10 -4.73 6.02
C ASN A 93 -5.74 -5.07 6.64
N ILE A 94 -4.95 -4.03 6.92
CA ILE A 94 -3.64 -4.12 7.54
C ILE A 94 -3.83 -3.89 9.04
N ARG A 95 -3.74 -4.99 9.79
CA ARG A 95 -3.73 -4.97 11.25
C ARG A 95 -2.29 -4.88 11.72
N ILE A 96 -2.06 -4.07 12.74
CA ILE A 96 -0.74 -3.87 13.33
C ILE A 96 -0.74 -4.58 14.66
N THR A 97 0.08 -5.63 14.75
CA THR A 97 0.37 -6.37 15.99
C THR A 97 1.54 -5.73 16.72
#